data_AF-A0A2V8MWL2-F1
#
_entry.id   AF-A0A2V8MWL2-F1
#
_cell.length_a   1.000
_cell.length_b   1.000
_cell.length_c   1.000
_cell.angle_alpha   90.00
_cell.angle_beta   90.00
_cell.angle_gamma   90.00
#
_symmetry.space_group_name_H-M   'P 1'
#
loop_
_entity.id
_entity.type
_entity.pdbx_description
1 polymer ?
#
loop_
_entity_poly.entity_id
_entity_poly.type
_entity_poly.pdbx_seq_one_letter_code
_entity_poly.pdbx_strand_id
1 'polypeptide(L)'
;RRVDPTLADALEKGRRKINYQIDGLRTRFNRAQLSRDEAVHRQIERAFDLLYPGKTLQERRINITSLLARHGRYVVDWIFEA
;
A
#
# COMPACT_ATOMS: atom_id res chain seq x y z
N ARG A 1 22.42 -47.45 -22.71
CA ARG A 1 21.70 -46.26 -23.23
C ARG A 1 22.60 -45.04 -23.01
N ARG A 2 23.08 -44.38 -24.06
CA ARG A 2 23.85 -43.12 -23.92
C ARG A 2 22.85 -41.96 -23.86
N VAL A 3 22.98 -41.10 -22.87
CA VAL A 3 22.22 -39.86 -22.74
C VAL A 3 22.73 -38.89 -23.79
N ASP A 4 21.81 -38.21 -24.49
CA ASP A 4 22.13 -37.22 -25.52
C ASP A 4 22.97 -36.06 -24.91
N PRO A 5 24.14 -35.73 -25.47
CA PRO A 5 24.98 -34.64 -24.95
C PRO A 5 24.26 -33.27 -24.96
N THR A 6 23.33 -33.05 -25.88
CA THR A 6 22.57 -31.79 -26.00
C THR A 6 21.55 -31.59 -24.87
N LEU A 7 21.23 -32.67 -24.14
CA LEU A 7 20.30 -32.62 -23.00
C LEU A 7 20.89 -31.84 -21.82
N ALA A 8 22.21 -31.89 -21.63
CA ALA A 8 22.89 -31.18 -20.54
C ALA A 8 22.77 -29.66 -20.72
N ASP A 9 23.00 -29.16 -21.94
CA ASP A 9 22.85 -27.74 -22.27
C ASP A 9 21.41 -27.26 -22.17
N ALA A 10 20.45 -28.10 -22.61
CA ALA A 10 19.03 -27.81 -22.47
C ALA A 10 18.61 -27.71 -21.00
N LEU A 11 19.10 -28.62 -20.15
CA LEU A 11 18.82 -28.62 -18.72
C LEU A 11 19.40 -27.38 -18.03
N GLU A 12 20.64 -27.00 -18.39
CA GLU A 12 21.28 -25.82 -17.82
C GLU A 12 20.61 -24.51 -18.27
N LYS A 13 20.14 -24.43 -19.52
CA LYS A 13 19.29 -23.32 -19.98
C LYS A 13 17.96 -23.27 -19.22
N GLY A 14 17.33 -24.42 -19.02
CA GLY A 14 16.10 -24.55 -18.24
C GLY A 14 16.27 -24.06 -16.81
N ARG A 15 17.32 -24.52 -16.12
CA ARG A 15 17.69 -24.11 -14.77
C ARG A 15 17.87 -22.60 -14.66
N ARG A 16 18.65 -22.00 -15.58
CA ARG A 16 18.85 -20.54 -15.63
C ARG A 16 17.54 -19.78 -15.83
N LYS A 17 16.66 -20.25 -16.73
CA LYS A 17 15.36 -19.63 -16.96
C LYS A 17 14.47 -19.70 -15.73
N ILE A 18 14.43 -20.83 -15.04
CA ILE A 18 13.65 -20.99 -13.80
C ILE A 18 14.15 -20.02 -12.73
N ASN A 19 15.46 -19.97 -12.49
CA ASN A 19 16.04 -19.05 -11.50
C ASN A 19 15.73 -17.59 -11.83
N TYR A 20 15.87 -17.20 -13.09
CA TYR A 20 15.52 -15.84 -13.54
C TYR A 20 14.05 -15.49 -13.26
N GLN A 21 13.12 -16.42 -13.48
CA GLN A 21 11.70 -16.19 -13.20
C GLN A 21 11.43 -16.09 -11.70
N ILE A 22 12.09 -16.91 -10.88
CA ILE A 22 11.98 -16.87 -9.41
C ILE A 22 12.50 -15.51 -8.89
N ASP A 23 13.64 -15.04 -9.37
CA ASP A 23 14.19 -13.72 -8.98
C ASP A 23 13.27 -12.57 -9.40
N GLY A 24 12.67 -12.67 -10.59
CA GLY A 24 11.66 -11.72 -11.05
C GLY A 24 10.40 -11.70 -10.17
N LEU A 25 9.91 -12.87 -9.74
CA LEU A 25 8.80 -12.97 -8.79
C LEU A 25 9.15 -12.38 -7.43
N ARG A 26 10.33 -12.69 -6.90
CA ARG A 26 10.81 -12.16 -5.61
C ARG A 26 10.90 -10.63 -5.63
N THR A 27 11.42 -10.06 -6.72
CA THR A 27 11.52 -8.60 -6.89
C THR A 27 10.14 -7.94 -6.90
N ARG A 28 9.17 -8.50 -7.63
CA ARG A 28 7.79 -7.98 -7.67
C ARG A 28 7.10 -8.10 -6.31
N PHE A 29 7.29 -9.22 -5.62
CA PHE A 29 6.76 -9.44 -4.28
C PHE A 29 7.27 -8.38 -3.30
N ASN A 30 8.59 -8.17 -3.24
CA ASN A 30 9.19 -7.18 -2.35
C ASN A 30 8.67 -5.76 -2.63
N ARG A 31 8.56 -5.37 -3.90
CA ARG A 31 7.99 -4.06 -4.29
C ARG A 31 6.54 -3.93 -3.86
N ALA A 32 5.73 -4.98 -4.05
CA ALA A 32 4.33 -4.97 -3.67
C ALA A 32 4.16 -4.87 -2.14
N GLN A 33 5.01 -5.56 -1.37
CA GLN A 33 5.02 -5.43 0.10
C GLN A 33 5.37 -4.01 0.54
N LEU A 34 6.47 -3.44 0.06
CA LEU A 34 6.87 -2.06 0.38
C LEU A 34 5.78 -1.04 0.03
N SER A 35 5.19 -1.16 -1.16
CA SER A 35 4.11 -0.27 -1.59
C SER A 35 2.85 -0.39 -0.73
N ARG A 36 2.53 -1.61 -0.28
CA ARG A 36 1.39 -1.86 0.60
C ARG A 36 1.62 -1.26 1.98
N ASP A 37 2.82 -1.44 2.53
CA ASP A 37 3.21 -0.89 3.82
C ASP A 37 3.17 0.64 3.80
N GLU A 38 3.66 1.27 2.73
CA GLU A 38 3.54 2.72 2.55
C GLU A 38 2.09 3.20 2.44
N ALA A 39 1.23 2.47 1.73
CA ALA A 39 -0.18 2.84 1.58
C ALA A 39 -0.91 2.78 2.93
N VAL A 40 -0.67 1.73 3.71
CA VAL A 40 -1.21 1.59 5.07
C VAL A 40 -0.66 2.68 5.98
N HIS A 41 0.64 2.96 5.91
CA HIS A 41 1.27 4.03 6.69
C HIS A 41 0.66 5.39 6.37
N ARG A 42 0.51 5.74 5.09
CA ARG A 42 -0.15 6.99 4.66
C ARG A 42 -1.59 7.10 5.12
N GLN A 43 -2.34 5.99 5.16
CA GLN A 43 -3.72 5.99 5.67
C GLN A 43 -3.75 6.27 7.18
N ILE A 44 -2.83 5.66 7.94
CA ILE A 44 -2.69 5.88 9.38
C ILE A 44 -2.28 7.33 9.64
N GLU A 45 -1.26 7.85 8.97
CA GLU A 45 -0.82 9.25 9.10
C GLU A 45 -1.97 10.22 8.81
N ARG A 46 -2.72 10.00 7.73
CA ARG A 46 -3.90 10.82 7.40
C ARG A 46 -4.98 10.75 8.48
N ALA A 47 -5.21 9.58 9.07
CA ALA A 47 -6.17 9.44 10.17
C ALA A 47 -5.70 10.23 11.40
N PHE A 48 -4.41 10.17 11.75
CA PHE A 48 -3.83 10.96 12.82
C PHE A 48 -3.89 12.46 12.55
N ASP A 49 -3.63 12.92 11.33
CA ASP A 49 -3.73 14.33 10.98
C ASP A 49 -5.18 14.86 11.07
N LEU A 50 -6.16 14.01 10.76
CA LEU A 50 -7.57 14.38 10.88
C LEU A 50 -8.04 14.36 12.34
N LEU A 51 -7.74 13.31 13.10
CA LEU A 51 -8.30 13.10 14.46
C LEU A 51 -7.44 13.73 15.57
N TYR A 52 -6.13 13.82 15.35
CA TYR A 52 -5.14 14.24 16.34
C TYR A 52 -4.02 15.09 15.74
N PRO A 53 -4.36 16.17 15.01
CA PRO A 53 -3.40 17.01 14.29
C PRO A 53 -2.30 17.53 15.22
N GLY A 54 -1.04 17.29 14.85
CA GLY A 54 0.12 17.75 15.61
C GLY A 54 0.16 17.25 17.06
N LYS A 55 -0.42 16.07 17.31
CA LYS A 55 -0.59 15.48 18.65
C LYS A 55 -1.43 16.33 19.61
N THR A 56 -2.45 17.00 19.08
CA THR A 56 -3.39 17.81 19.84
C THR A 56 -4.83 17.48 19.44
N LEU A 57 -5.81 17.73 20.31
CA LEU A 57 -7.23 17.49 20.02
C LEU A 57 -7.64 18.22 18.73
N GLN A 58 -8.36 17.51 17.84
CA GLN A 58 -8.83 18.04 16.55
C GLN A 58 -9.51 19.40 16.69
N GLU A 59 -10.43 19.54 17.65
CA GLU A 59 -11.20 20.76 17.95
C GLU A 59 -10.33 22.00 18.22
N ARG A 60 -9.06 21.83 18.61
CA ARG A 60 -8.13 22.94 18.86
C ARG A 60 -7.41 23.43 17.59
N ARG A 61 -7.53 22.71 16.48
CA ARG A 61 -6.81 23.01 15.22
C ARG A 61 -7.74 23.08 14.01
N ILE A 62 -8.80 22.28 13.99
CA ILE A 62 -9.75 22.19 12.87
C ILE A 62 -11.08 22.79 13.32
N ASN A 63 -11.48 23.88 12.66
CA ASN A 63 -12.74 24.57 12.89
C ASN A 63 -13.88 23.93 12.07
N ILE A 64 -15.12 23.98 12.59
CA ILE A 64 -16.36 23.53 11.92
C ILE A 64 -16.51 24.06 10.49
N THR A 65 -15.96 25.24 10.18
CA THR A 65 -15.96 25.83 8.83
C THR A 65 -15.37 24.89 7.77
N SER A 66 -14.35 24.10 8.10
CA SER A 66 -13.74 23.15 7.17
C SER A 66 -14.67 21.98 6.79
N LEU A 67 -15.47 21.51 7.76
CA LEU A 67 -16.48 20.47 7.56
C LEU A 67 -17.66 21.03 6.76
N LEU A 68 -18.12 22.24 7.09
CA LEU A 68 -19.18 22.93 6.35
C LEU A 68 -18.80 23.18 4.89
N ALA A 69 -17.57 23.60 4.62
CA ALA A 69 -17.10 23.85 3.26
C ALA A 69 -17.04 22.55 2.41
N ARG A 70 -16.77 21.39 3.03
CA ARG A 70 -16.63 20.11 2.32
C ARG A 70 -17.94 19.35 2.18
N HIS A 71 -18.82 19.41 3.19
CA HIS A 71 -20.01 18.57 3.29
C HIS A 71 -21.33 19.35 3.29
N GLY A 72 -21.28 20.69 3.27
CA GLY A 72 -22.46 21.54 3.32
C GLY A 72 -23.19 21.47 4.67
N ARG A 73 -24.43 21.96 4.72
CA ARG A 73 -25.21 22.04 5.97
C ARG A 73 -25.65 20.67 6.49
N TYR A 74 -25.74 19.66 5.63
CA TYR A 74 -26.07 18.28 6.00
C TYR A 74 -25.24 17.75 7.17
N VAL A 75 -23.96 18.13 7.26
CA VAL A 75 -23.09 17.67 8.35
C VAL A 75 -23.56 18.14 9.73
N VAL A 76 -24.24 19.29 9.81
CA VAL A 76 -24.77 19.82 11.07
C VAL A 76 -25.97 18.99 11.51
N ASP A 77 -26.87 18.71 10.57
CA ASP A 77 -28.07 17.91 10.83
C ASP A 77 -27.67 16.48 11.24
N TRP A 78 -26.70 15.89 10.52
CA TRP A 78 -26.15 14.58 10.84
C TRP A 78 -25.49 14.51 12.23
N ILE A 79 -24.69 15.52 12.63
CA ILE A 79 -24.08 15.57 13.97
C ILE A 79 -25.15 15.75 15.05
N PHE A 80 -26.18 16.54 14.78
CA PHE A 80 -27.23 16.83 15.76
C PHE A 80 -28.15 15.63 16.02
N GLU A 81 -28.34 14.77 15.02
CA GLU A 81 -29.16 13.55 15.11
C GLU A 81 -28.37 12.30 15.56
N ALA A 82 -27.04 12.37 15.64
CA ALA A 82 -26.15 11.25 16.04
C ALA A 82 -26.04 11.08 17.56
#